data_AF-A0A3M0ECY1-F1
#
_entry.id   AF-A0A3M0ECY1-F1
#
_cell.length_a   1.000
_cell.length_b   1.000
_cell.length_c   1.000
_cell.angle_alpha   90.00
_cell.angle_beta   90.00
_cell.angle_gamma   90.00
#
_symmetry.space_group_name_H-M   'P 1'
#
loop_
_entity.id
_entity.type
_entity.pdbx_description
1 polymer ?
#
loop_
_entity_poly.entity_id
_entity_poly.type
_entity_poly.pdbx_seq_one_letter_code
_entity_poly.pdbx_strand_id
1 'polypeptide(L)'
;MTQPESARGASSSSARGFTALHGILTGIAGLAIVGPALVVANAPVIVPAKRMALPRQRVVPKAEIPQVEPLKFVDLTPTDARAFNATVPFSTEPNPAAKPFRFAGAPDDLARATDCMAAGILYEAGDDTLGERAVAQVVLNRLRHPAFPKTVCGVVFEGQDRSTGCQFSFSCDGAITRWHPTEDAWRRAREVATAALGGAVFSQVGYATHYHTDWVVPYWQSSLDKITAVHTHLFFRWSGWWGTPAAFGRHPETVEPVITQLASLSDAHKTGAAFDEAQAALAEASAAMGFVTAADSDDAGADDASARRIDADTVVVVFPRGQSPDTLVTAATQSCGNRSFCRYMAWLDGTKVPTSLPLDTAQMTSLTFSYLRDRSNGYERALWNCREYKRPDPSQCLQPPGTKIAAPPPATPDAAAKPAVATDLNGVRRKPAAPSDPVAPAPNKAGAGQ
;
A
#
# COMPACT_ATOMS: atom_id res chain seq x y z
N MET A 1 -36.97 -113.73 -18.34
CA MET A 1 -36.99 -113.19 -16.96
C MET A 1 -35.54 -113.24 -16.49
N THR A 2 -34.81 -112.17 -16.21
CA THR A 2 -35.14 -110.87 -15.57
C THR A 2 -33.95 -109.90 -15.80
N GLN A 3 -34.24 -108.61 -16.03
CA GLN A 3 -33.36 -107.46 -15.74
C GLN A 3 -33.67 -106.93 -14.30
N PRO A 4 -33.01 -105.89 -13.73
CA PRO A 4 -31.87 -105.05 -14.15
C PRO A 4 -30.81 -104.86 -13.01
N GLU A 5 -29.76 -104.04 -13.19
CA GLU A 5 -29.58 -102.73 -12.49
C GLU A 5 -28.15 -102.15 -12.61
N SER A 6 -28.12 -100.82 -12.61
CA SER A 6 -27.02 -99.90 -12.89
C SER A 6 -26.33 -99.47 -11.59
N ALA A 7 -25.00 -99.33 -11.57
CA ALA A 7 -24.28 -98.74 -10.43
C ALA A 7 -23.35 -97.60 -10.88
N ARG A 8 -23.68 -96.40 -10.41
CA ARG A 8 -22.95 -95.13 -10.57
C ARG A 8 -21.67 -95.13 -9.74
N GLY A 9 -20.54 -94.77 -10.35
CA GLY A 9 -19.31 -94.41 -9.63
C GLY A 9 -19.41 -92.99 -9.08
N ALA A 10 -19.45 -92.84 -7.75
CA ALA A 10 -19.45 -91.55 -7.07
C ALA A 10 -18.02 -90.98 -6.98
N SER A 11 -17.88 -89.73 -7.40
CA SER A 11 -16.65 -88.93 -7.33
C SER A 11 -16.36 -88.50 -5.89
N SER A 12 -15.25 -88.96 -5.31
CA SER A 12 -14.73 -88.47 -4.03
C SER A 12 -13.76 -87.30 -4.25
N SER A 13 -14.30 -86.09 -4.41
CA SER A 13 -13.50 -84.85 -4.39
C SER A 13 -14.31 -83.71 -3.78
N SER A 14 -14.55 -83.73 -2.46
CA SER A 14 -15.33 -82.67 -1.80
C SER A 14 -14.96 -82.34 -0.35
N ALA A 15 -13.82 -82.81 0.18
CA ALA A 15 -13.43 -82.47 1.56
C ALA A 15 -12.30 -81.43 1.65
N ARG A 16 -11.35 -81.41 0.70
CA ARG A 16 -10.18 -80.50 0.74
C ARG A 16 -10.46 -79.11 0.17
N GLY A 17 -11.43 -78.96 -0.73
CA GLY A 17 -11.80 -77.66 -1.31
C GLY A 17 -12.54 -76.75 -0.33
N PHE A 18 -13.30 -77.34 0.61
CA PHE A 18 -14.13 -76.59 1.55
C PHE A 18 -13.28 -75.90 2.64
N THR A 19 -12.22 -76.54 3.13
CA THR A 19 -11.29 -75.98 4.11
C THR A 19 -10.38 -74.91 3.51
N ALA A 20 -9.93 -75.08 2.27
CA ALA A 20 -9.17 -74.07 1.56
C ALA A 20 -10.02 -72.81 1.27
N LEU A 21 -11.28 -72.99 0.87
CA LEU A 21 -12.21 -71.87 0.65
C LEU A 21 -12.53 -71.11 1.95
N HIS A 22 -12.74 -71.82 3.06
CA HIS A 22 -12.96 -71.19 4.37
C HIS A 22 -11.73 -70.40 4.83
N GLY A 23 -10.52 -70.92 4.62
CA GLY A 23 -9.28 -70.20 4.93
C GLY A 23 -9.09 -68.93 4.09
N ILE A 24 -9.47 -68.97 2.82
CA ILE A 24 -9.42 -67.78 1.94
C ILE A 24 -10.45 -66.75 2.38
N LEU A 25 -11.70 -67.17 2.66
CA LEU A 25 -12.77 -66.28 3.08
C LEU A 25 -12.47 -65.61 4.43
N THR A 26 -11.89 -66.34 5.39
CA THR A 26 -11.47 -65.75 6.69
C THR A 26 -10.29 -64.80 6.53
N GLY A 27 -9.34 -65.10 5.63
CA GLY A 27 -8.25 -64.20 5.29
C GLY A 27 -8.75 -62.88 4.67
N ILE A 28 -9.69 -62.95 3.72
CA ILE A 28 -10.31 -61.77 3.10
C ILE A 28 -11.11 -60.97 4.13
N ALA A 29 -11.91 -61.64 4.97
CA ALA A 29 -12.67 -60.97 6.02
C ALA A 29 -11.75 -60.28 7.04
N GLY A 30 -10.63 -60.92 7.40
CA GLY A 30 -9.60 -60.32 8.25
C GLY A 30 -8.98 -59.07 7.62
N LEU A 31 -8.61 -59.14 6.34
CA LEU A 31 -8.06 -57.98 5.61
C LEU A 31 -9.08 -56.83 5.48
N ALA A 32 -10.35 -57.15 5.25
CA ALA A 32 -11.43 -56.19 5.11
C ALA A 32 -11.75 -55.45 6.42
N ILE A 33 -11.34 -55.98 7.57
CA ILE A 33 -11.53 -55.34 8.88
C ILE A 33 -10.24 -54.64 9.32
N VAL A 34 -9.10 -55.33 9.25
CA VAL A 34 -7.81 -54.82 9.74
C VAL A 34 -7.28 -53.68 8.86
N GLY A 35 -7.48 -53.77 7.54
CA GLY A 35 -7.07 -52.73 6.59
C GLY A 35 -7.68 -51.37 6.91
N PRO A 36 -9.03 -51.23 6.92
CA PRO A 36 -9.68 -49.98 7.29
C PRO A 36 -9.35 -49.51 8.71
N ALA A 37 -9.24 -50.42 9.68
CA ALA A 37 -8.88 -50.08 11.05
C ALA A 37 -7.48 -49.45 11.14
N LEU A 38 -6.49 -49.99 10.42
CA LEU A 38 -5.14 -49.41 10.33
C LEU A 38 -5.15 -48.06 9.61
N VAL A 39 -5.95 -47.90 8.56
CA VAL A 39 -6.08 -46.61 7.85
C VAL A 39 -6.68 -45.54 8.75
N VAL A 40 -7.70 -45.86 9.55
CA VAL A 40 -8.33 -44.91 10.48
C VAL A 40 -7.41 -44.61 11.66
N ALA A 41 -6.73 -45.61 12.22
CA ALA A 41 -5.82 -45.43 13.35
C ALA A 41 -4.55 -44.64 13.00
N ASN A 42 -4.11 -44.71 11.74
CA ASN A 42 -2.94 -44.00 11.23
C ASN A 42 -3.31 -42.83 10.31
N ALA A 43 -4.59 -42.43 10.27
CA ALA A 43 -4.99 -41.27 9.50
C ALA A 43 -4.26 -40.04 10.06
N PRO A 44 -3.60 -39.23 9.22
CA PRO A 44 -2.98 -38.01 9.69
C PRO A 44 -4.06 -37.11 10.30
N VAL A 45 -3.79 -36.56 11.49
CA VAL A 45 -4.68 -35.60 12.12
C VAL A 45 -4.79 -34.39 11.18
N ILE A 46 -5.96 -34.23 10.55
CA ILE A 46 -6.29 -33.00 9.84
C ILE A 46 -6.48 -31.94 10.92
N VAL A 47 -5.41 -31.23 11.26
CA VAL A 47 -5.50 -30.05 12.11
C VAL A 47 -6.27 -29.01 11.28
N PRO A 48 -7.50 -28.65 11.65
CA PRO A 48 -8.21 -27.61 10.90
C PRO A 48 -7.37 -26.34 10.99
N ALA A 49 -7.04 -25.77 9.83
CA ALA A 49 -6.36 -24.48 9.77
C ALA A 49 -7.08 -23.51 10.70
N LYS A 50 -6.31 -22.87 11.59
CA LYS A 50 -6.84 -21.94 12.58
C LYS A 50 -7.69 -20.90 11.84
N ARG A 51 -9.00 -20.91 12.08
CA ARG A 51 -9.91 -19.91 11.50
C ARG A 51 -9.57 -18.55 12.11
N MET A 52 -8.73 -17.79 11.41
CA MET A 52 -8.45 -16.41 11.75
C MET A 52 -9.48 -15.52 11.06
N ALA A 53 -10.28 -14.82 11.85
CA ALA A 53 -11.14 -13.77 11.35
C ALA A 53 -10.26 -12.53 11.12
N LEU A 54 -10.03 -12.18 9.85
CA LEU A 54 -9.44 -10.89 9.51
C LEU A 54 -10.47 -9.77 9.77
N PRO A 55 -10.02 -8.55 10.13
CA PRO A 55 -10.91 -7.43 10.41
C PRO A 55 -11.82 -7.11 9.22
N ARG A 56 -13.04 -6.64 9.52
CA ARG A 56 -14.05 -6.34 8.49
C ARG A 56 -13.57 -5.23 7.55
N GLN A 57 -13.85 -5.44 6.26
CA GLN A 57 -13.58 -4.54 5.14
C GLN A 57 -14.27 -3.17 5.36
N ARG A 58 -13.49 -2.14 5.70
CA ARG A 58 -13.94 -0.73 5.61
C ARG A 58 -13.72 -0.28 4.17
N VAL A 59 -14.79 -0.03 3.42
CA VAL A 59 -14.67 0.62 2.11
C VAL A 59 -14.30 2.09 2.35
N VAL A 60 -13.10 2.48 1.88
CA VAL A 60 -12.61 3.85 2.05
C VAL A 60 -13.45 4.81 1.19
N PRO A 61 -14.00 5.88 1.76
CA PRO A 61 -14.75 6.88 1.00
C PRO A 61 -13.88 7.55 -0.08
N LYS A 62 -14.50 7.99 -1.17
CA LYS A 62 -13.81 8.69 -2.29
C LYS A 62 -13.08 9.97 -1.87
N ALA A 63 -13.53 10.64 -0.80
CA ALA A 63 -12.94 11.89 -0.33
C ALA A 63 -11.62 11.68 0.45
N GLU A 64 -11.34 10.46 0.90
CA GLU A 64 -10.17 10.12 1.72
C GLU A 64 -9.19 9.32 0.86
N ILE A 65 -7.96 9.84 0.65
CA ILE A 65 -6.92 9.07 -0.04
C ILE A 65 -6.57 7.88 0.86
N PRO A 66 -6.68 6.64 0.36
CA PRO A 66 -6.41 5.48 1.18
C PRO A 66 -4.92 5.44 1.51
N GLN A 67 -4.60 5.18 2.76
CA GLN A 67 -3.22 5.01 3.21
C GLN A 67 -2.72 3.62 2.77
N VAL A 68 -1.49 3.53 2.29
CA VAL A 68 -0.83 2.24 2.03
C VAL A 68 -0.40 1.65 3.36
N GLU A 69 -0.97 0.50 3.70
CA GLU A 69 -0.74 -0.18 4.97
C GLU A 69 0.67 -0.84 4.99
N PRO A 70 1.43 -0.75 6.10
CA PRO A 70 2.75 -1.41 6.20
C PRO A 70 2.67 -2.92 5.95
N LEU A 71 3.76 -3.55 5.51
CA LEU A 71 3.82 -5.01 5.36
C LEU A 71 3.92 -5.69 6.73
N LYS A 72 2.76 -6.02 7.34
CA LYS A 72 2.70 -6.96 8.47
C LYS A 72 2.07 -8.26 8.00
N PHE A 73 2.78 -9.37 8.19
CA PHE A 73 2.27 -10.68 7.85
C PHE A 73 1.59 -11.32 9.07
N VAL A 74 0.62 -12.18 8.80
CA VAL A 74 0.11 -13.12 9.77
C VAL A 74 1.13 -14.25 9.90
N ASP A 75 1.50 -14.60 11.14
CA ASP A 75 2.42 -15.71 11.42
C ASP A 75 1.75 -17.06 11.08
N LEU A 76 1.97 -17.52 9.85
CA LEU A 76 1.52 -18.80 9.32
C LEU A 76 2.68 -19.52 8.63
N THR A 77 2.66 -20.85 8.66
CA THR A 77 3.58 -21.63 7.82
C THR A 77 3.23 -21.44 6.34
N PRO A 78 4.17 -21.60 5.40
CA PRO A 78 3.89 -21.51 3.96
C PRO A 78 2.72 -22.40 3.51
N THR A 79 2.59 -23.60 4.08
CA THR A 79 1.49 -24.54 3.77
C THR A 79 0.15 -24.01 4.28
N ASP A 80 0.10 -23.51 5.52
CA ASP A 80 -1.12 -22.94 6.09
C ASP A 80 -1.52 -21.65 5.38
N ALA A 81 -0.55 -20.84 4.97
CA ALA A 81 -0.79 -19.63 4.18
C ALA A 81 -1.41 -19.95 2.82
N ARG A 82 -0.91 -20.98 2.12
CA ARG A 82 -1.52 -21.46 0.85
C ARG A 82 -2.95 -21.94 1.08
N ALA A 83 -3.17 -22.75 2.11
CA ALA A 83 -4.50 -23.23 2.46
C ALA A 83 -5.46 -22.07 2.77
N PHE A 84 -5.01 -21.07 3.55
CA PHE A 84 -5.78 -19.87 3.85
C PHE A 84 -6.11 -19.06 2.59
N ASN A 85 -5.10 -18.74 1.78
CA ASN A 85 -5.26 -17.96 0.55
C ASN A 85 -6.17 -18.64 -0.47
N ALA A 86 -6.23 -19.97 -0.47
CA ALA A 86 -7.18 -20.76 -1.28
C ALA A 86 -8.64 -20.61 -0.82
N THR A 87 -8.88 -20.30 0.46
CA THR A 87 -10.24 -20.02 0.97
C THR A 87 -10.75 -18.62 0.61
N VAL A 88 -9.86 -17.68 0.30
CA VAL A 88 -10.23 -16.33 -0.12
C VAL A 88 -10.71 -16.37 -1.58
N PRO A 89 -12.00 -16.07 -1.86
CA PRO A 89 -12.56 -16.14 -3.20
C PRO A 89 -12.00 -15.02 -4.08
N PHE A 90 -11.97 -15.26 -5.38
CA PHE A 90 -11.76 -14.19 -6.35
C PHE A 90 -13.02 -13.32 -6.44
N SER A 91 -12.82 -12.01 -6.65
CA SER A 91 -13.89 -11.04 -6.87
C SER A 91 -14.66 -11.39 -8.14
N THR A 92 -15.99 -11.29 -8.08
CA THR A 92 -16.88 -11.45 -9.23
C THR A 92 -17.14 -10.15 -9.98
N GLU A 93 -16.60 -9.05 -9.47
CA GLU A 93 -16.76 -7.72 -10.08
C GLU A 93 -15.92 -7.58 -11.36
N PRO A 94 -16.27 -6.65 -12.28
CA PRO A 94 -15.52 -6.47 -13.52
C PRO A 94 -14.05 -6.13 -13.28
N ASN A 95 -13.14 -6.81 -13.99
CA ASN A 95 -11.71 -6.55 -13.98
C ASN A 95 -11.22 -6.08 -15.37
N PRO A 96 -11.54 -4.83 -15.77
CA PRO A 96 -11.13 -4.32 -17.07
C PRO A 96 -9.62 -4.11 -17.14
N ALA A 97 -9.05 -4.25 -18.33
CA ALA A 97 -7.65 -3.92 -18.58
C ALA A 97 -7.37 -2.44 -18.27
N ALA A 98 -6.21 -2.16 -17.70
CA ALA A 98 -5.75 -0.78 -17.51
C ALA A 98 -5.54 -0.09 -18.86
N LYS A 99 -5.63 1.24 -18.87
CA LYS A 99 -5.26 2.01 -20.06
C LYS A 99 -3.76 1.80 -20.38
N PRO A 100 -3.35 1.83 -21.66
CA PRO A 100 -1.94 1.90 -22.02
C PRO A 100 -1.26 3.09 -21.35
N PHE A 101 -0.02 2.90 -20.88
CA PHE A 101 0.83 3.98 -20.39
C PHE A 101 1.95 4.23 -21.39
N ARG A 102 2.20 5.49 -21.74
CA ARG A 102 3.34 5.87 -22.57
C ARG A 102 4.17 6.87 -21.79
N PHE A 103 5.42 6.52 -21.53
CA PHE A 103 6.34 7.44 -20.90
C PHE A 103 6.59 8.64 -21.83
N ALA A 104 6.65 9.85 -21.26
CA ALA A 104 6.72 11.10 -22.01
C ALA A 104 7.85 12.05 -21.54
N GLY A 105 8.78 11.54 -20.73
CA GLY A 105 9.97 12.29 -20.27
C GLY A 105 11.13 12.26 -21.27
N ALA A 106 12.24 12.88 -20.87
CA ALA A 106 13.46 12.90 -21.68
C ALA A 106 14.08 11.50 -21.81
N PRO A 107 14.99 11.26 -22.78
CA PRO A 107 15.64 9.96 -22.95
C PRO A 107 16.35 9.44 -21.69
N ASP A 108 16.98 10.33 -20.93
CA ASP A 108 17.67 9.95 -19.68
C ASP A 108 16.67 9.54 -18.58
N ASP A 109 15.53 10.23 -18.48
CA ASP A 109 14.45 9.84 -17.56
C ASP A 109 13.83 8.51 -17.98
N LEU A 110 13.65 8.27 -19.29
CA LEU A 110 13.15 7.00 -19.79
C LEU A 110 14.11 5.86 -19.46
N ALA A 111 15.42 6.08 -19.60
CA ALA A 111 16.44 5.10 -19.24
C ALA A 111 16.38 4.77 -17.73
N ARG A 112 16.30 5.80 -16.87
CA ARG A 112 16.13 5.63 -15.41
C ARG A 112 14.83 4.88 -15.06
N ALA A 113 13.69 5.30 -15.63
CA ALA A 113 12.41 4.60 -15.43
C ALA A 113 12.49 3.13 -15.85
N THR A 114 13.13 2.85 -16.99
CA THR A 114 13.30 1.48 -17.51
C THR A 114 14.12 0.64 -16.54
N ASP A 115 15.22 1.18 -16.02
CA ASP A 115 16.13 0.43 -15.15
C ASP A 115 15.56 0.24 -13.74
N CYS A 116 14.85 1.24 -13.20
CA CYS A 116 14.08 1.09 -11.97
C CYS A 116 12.99 0.03 -12.12
N MET A 117 12.20 0.07 -13.20
CA MET A 117 11.17 -0.94 -13.42
C MET A 117 11.77 -2.33 -13.63
N ALA A 118 12.86 -2.45 -14.40
CA ALA A 118 13.56 -3.70 -14.64
C ALA A 118 14.08 -4.32 -13.33
N ALA A 119 14.68 -3.52 -12.45
CA ALA A 119 15.07 -3.98 -11.13
C ALA A 119 13.84 -4.46 -10.34
N GLY A 120 12.79 -3.63 -10.26
CA GLY A 120 11.57 -3.96 -9.55
C GLY A 120 10.97 -5.29 -9.97
N ILE A 121 10.79 -5.52 -11.27
CA ILE A 121 10.17 -6.76 -11.76
C ILE A 121 11.09 -7.97 -11.63
N LEU A 122 12.40 -7.80 -11.80
CA LEU A 122 13.36 -8.90 -11.75
C LEU A 122 13.53 -9.45 -10.33
N TYR A 123 13.65 -8.56 -9.34
CA TYR A 123 13.80 -8.97 -7.95
C TYR A 123 12.50 -9.56 -7.37
N GLU A 124 11.35 -9.24 -7.95
CA GLU A 124 10.05 -9.74 -7.51
C GLU A 124 9.65 -11.04 -8.21
N ALA A 125 9.92 -11.17 -9.51
CA ALA A 125 9.47 -12.31 -10.31
C ALA A 125 10.59 -13.26 -10.77
N GLY A 126 11.86 -12.86 -10.69
CA GLY A 126 13.00 -13.68 -11.09
C GLY A 126 12.98 -14.05 -12.58
N ASP A 127 12.97 -15.36 -12.88
CA ASP A 127 12.97 -15.87 -14.26
C ASP A 127 11.54 -16.10 -14.82
N ASP A 128 10.53 -15.49 -14.21
CA ASP A 128 9.14 -15.58 -14.66
C ASP A 128 8.70 -14.33 -15.44
N THR A 129 8.78 -14.39 -16.77
CA THR A 129 8.38 -13.27 -17.64
C THR A 129 6.90 -12.88 -17.50
N LEU A 130 6.00 -13.83 -17.16
CA LEU A 130 4.59 -13.48 -16.92
C LEU A 130 4.43 -12.73 -15.60
N GLY A 131 5.14 -13.17 -14.57
CA GLY A 131 5.28 -12.46 -13.30
C GLY A 131 5.85 -11.06 -13.48
N GLU A 132 6.92 -10.91 -14.27
CA GLU A 132 7.53 -9.61 -14.56
C GLU A 132 6.54 -8.63 -15.20
N ARG A 133 5.79 -9.08 -16.22
CA ARG A 133 4.76 -8.28 -16.87
C ARG A 133 3.62 -7.90 -15.93
N ALA A 134 3.26 -8.81 -15.02
CA ALA A 134 2.24 -8.58 -14.03
C ALA A 134 2.67 -7.52 -12.99
N VAL A 135 3.91 -7.60 -12.48
CA VAL A 135 4.49 -6.62 -11.55
C VAL A 135 4.68 -5.26 -12.25
N ALA A 136 5.15 -5.23 -13.50
CA ALA A 136 5.25 -4.01 -14.29
C ALA A 136 3.89 -3.28 -14.38
N GLN A 137 2.81 -4.04 -14.61
CA GLN A 137 1.47 -3.47 -14.66
C GLN A 137 1.05 -2.87 -13.29
N VAL A 138 1.39 -3.52 -12.19
CA VAL A 138 1.15 -3.00 -10.82
C VAL A 138 1.90 -1.70 -10.60
N VAL A 139 3.18 -1.62 -10.98
CA VAL A 139 3.99 -0.39 -10.88
C VAL A 139 3.31 0.75 -11.63
N LEU A 140 2.87 0.51 -12.87
CA LEU A 140 2.16 1.51 -13.68
C LEU A 140 0.78 1.88 -13.13
N ASN A 141 0.11 0.96 -12.43
CA ASN A 141 -1.15 1.22 -11.76
C ASN A 141 -0.93 2.11 -10.53
N ARG A 142 0.07 1.80 -9.70
CA ARG A 142 0.47 2.63 -8.55
C ARG A 142 0.84 4.04 -9.00
N LEU A 143 1.66 4.17 -10.03
CA LEU A 143 2.06 5.44 -10.63
C LEU A 143 0.86 6.37 -10.91
N ARG A 144 -0.24 5.79 -11.42
CA ARG A 144 -1.48 6.52 -11.79
C ARG A 144 -2.49 6.68 -10.65
N HIS A 145 -2.30 6.00 -9.53
CA HIS A 145 -3.18 6.04 -8.37
C HIS A 145 -2.69 7.08 -7.34
N PRO A 146 -3.56 7.91 -6.75
CA PRO A 146 -3.14 9.04 -5.90
C PRO A 146 -2.47 8.64 -4.58
N ALA A 147 -2.63 7.39 -4.14
CA ALA A 147 -2.03 6.90 -2.89
C ALA A 147 -0.53 6.55 -2.99
N PHE A 148 0.09 6.64 -4.18
CA PHE A 148 1.47 6.22 -4.41
C PHE A 148 2.31 7.35 -5.02
N PRO A 149 3.64 7.21 -5.05
CA PRO A 149 4.54 8.10 -5.78
C PRO A 149 4.17 8.26 -7.26
N LYS A 150 4.72 9.30 -7.89
CA LYS A 150 4.33 9.75 -9.23
C LYS A 150 5.43 9.55 -10.27
N THR A 151 6.56 8.97 -9.88
CA THR A 151 7.66 8.52 -10.74
C THR A 151 7.79 7.00 -10.66
N VAL A 152 8.32 6.36 -11.71
CA VAL A 152 8.50 4.90 -11.75
C VAL A 152 9.51 4.47 -10.69
N CYS A 153 10.65 5.15 -10.61
CA CYS A 153 11.65 4.91 -9.58
C CYS A 153 11.08 5.18 -8.18
N GLY A 154 10.27 6.23 -8.02
CA GLY A 154 9.62 6.53 -6.75
C GLY A 154 8.70 5.41 -6.27
N VAL A 155 7.95 4.77 -7.18
CA VAL A 155 7.10 3.61 -6.83
C VAL A 155 7.94 2.38 -6.49
N VAL A 156 8.97 2.08 -7.27
CA VAL A 156 9.80 0.88 -7.08
C VAL A 156 10.62 0.95 -5.79
N PHE A 157 11.16 2.12 -5.48
CA PHE A 157 12.00 2.31 -4.30
C PHE A 157 11.21 2.86 -3.10
N GLU A 158 9.88 2.97 -3.18
CA GLU A 158 9.07 3.57 -2.12
C GLU A 158 9.33 2.94 -0.73
N GLY A 159 9.73 3.76 0.23
CA GLY A 159 9.89 3.36 1.63
C GLY A 159 11.29 2.89 2.00
N GLN A 160 12.25 2.95 1.07
CA GLN A 160 13.69 2.72 1.31
C GLN A 160 14.26 3.56 2.46
N ASP A 161 13.73 4.76 2.69
CA ASP A 161 14.17 5.65 3.77
C ASP A 161 13.29 5.57 5.04
N ARG A 162 12.28 4.67 5.08
CA ARG A 162 11.32 4.57 6.19
C ARG A 162 11.61 3.41 7.12
N SER A 163 11.43 3.62 8.42
CA SER A 163 11.52 2.57 9.45
C SER A 163 10.36 1.57 9.43
N THR A 164 9.29 1.86 8.68
CA THR A 164 8.07 1.03 8.60
C THR A 164 8.14 -0.08 7.54
N GLY A 165 9.27 -0.22 6.84
CA GLY A 165 9.50 -1.21 5.77
C GLY A 165 9.27 -0.66 4.35
N CYS A 166 9.87 -1.33 3.36
CA CYS A 166 9.76 -1.00 1.93
C CYS A 166 8.56 -1.66 1.27
N GLN A 167 8.00 -1.03 0.22
CA GLN A 167 6.95 -1.62 -0.62
C GLN A 167 7.44 -2.80 -1.47
N PHE A 168 8.72 -2.80 -1.83
CA PHE A 168 9.41 -3.91 -2.48
C PHE A 168 10.51 -4.38 -1.54
N SER A 169 10.55 -5.67 -1.19
CA SER A 169 11.44 -6.10 -0.09
C SER A 169 12.92 -5.90 -0.43
N PHE A 170 13.28 -6.08 -1.70
CA PHE A 170 14.66 -6.00 -2.18
C PHE A 170 15.33 -4.64 -1.97
N SER A 171 14.55 -3.54 -1.89
CA SER A 171 15.07 -2.19 -1.70
C SER A 171 15.41 -1.87 -0.24
N CYS A 172 14.92 -2.67 0.71
CA CYS A 172 15.24 -2.54 2.14
C CYS A 172 16.09 -3.68 2.68
N ASP A 173 15.91 -4.90 2.16
CA ASP A 173 16.54 -6.08 2.73
C ASP A 173 18.01 -6.25 2.31
N GLY A 174 18.53 -5.40 1.42
CA GLY A 174 19.89 -5.45 0.89
C GLY A 174 20.13 -6.49 -0.21
N ALA A 175 19.06 -7.05 -0.81
CA ALA A 175 19.17 -8.04 -1.90
C ALA A 175 19.95 -7.51 -3.09
N ILE A 176 19.77 -6.23 -3.46
CA ILE A 176 20.53 -5.55 -4.53
C ILE A 176 22.05 -5.63 -4.30
N THR A 177 22.49 -5.64 -3.05
CA THR A 177 23.92 -5.71 -2.70
C THR A 177 24.42 -7.15 -2.58
N ARG A 178 23.54 -8.10 -2.25
CA ARG A 178 23.92 -9.52 -2.03
C ARG A 178 23.89 -10.36 -3.30
N TRP A 179 23.07 -9.99 -4.27
CA TRP A 179 22.88 -10.76 -5.48
C TRP A 179 22.85 -9.84 -6.69
N HIS A 180 23.57 -10.23 -7.74
CA HIS A 180 23.57 -9.54 -9.02
C HIS A 180 22.91 -10.43 -10.08
N PRO A 181 22.00 -9.88 -10.90
CA PRO A 181 21.40 -10.63 -11.98
C PRO A 181 22.43 -10.96 -13.07
N THR A 182 22.18 -12.05 -13.79
CA THR A 182 22.91 -12.33 -15.02
C THR A 182 22.57 -11.29 -16.09
N GLU A 183 23.46 -11.10 -17.07
CA GLU A 183 23.20 -10.16 -18.18
C GLU A 183 21.92 -10.51 -18.93
N ASP A 184 21.64 -11.79 -19.13
CA ASP A 184 20.42 -12.26 -19.80
C ASP A 184 19.15 -11.95 -19.01
N ALA A 185 19.18 -12.17 -17.69
CA ALA A 185 18.06 -11.87 -16.82
C ALA A 185 17.79 -10.36 -16.76
N TRP A 186 18.85 -9.56 -16.66
CA TRP A 186 18.75 -8.11 -16.70
C TRP A 186 18.20 -7.59 -18.03
N ARG A 187 18.72 -8.09 -19.16
CA ARG A 187 18.25 -7.72 -20.49
C ARG A 187 16.77 -8.04 -20.67
N ARG A 188 16.33 -9.25 -20.29
CA ARG A 188 14.93 -9.67 -20.35
C ARG A 188 14.03 -8.77 -19.51
N ALA A 189 14.42 -8.45 -18.27
CA ALA A 189 13.65 -7.54 -17.43
C ALA A 189 13.56 -6.13 -18.07
N ARG A 190 14.63 -5.61 -18.67
CA ARG A 190 14.60 -4.33 -19.39
C ARG A 190 13.69 -4.35 -20.61
N GLU A 191 13.64 -5.45 -21.35
CA GLU A 191 12.71 -5.62 -22.49
C GLU A 191 11.25 -5.56 -22.03
N VAL A 192 10.92 -6.23 -20.92
CA VAL A 192 9.57 -6.18 -20.33
C VAL A 192 9.24 -4.77 -19.85
N ALA A 193 10.17 -4.10 -19.15
CA ALA A 193 10.00 -2.74 -18.68
C ALA A 193 9.79 -1.76 -19.85
N THR A 194 10.60 -1.86 -20.90
CA THR A 194 10.51 -1.02 -22.10
C THR A 194 9.16 -1.21 -22.78
N ALA A 195 8.69 -2.45 -22.93
CA ALA A 195 7.39 -2.73 -23.53
C ALA A 195 6.25 -2.12 -22.70
N ALA A 196 6.30 -2.25 -21.37
CA ALA A 196 5.28 -1.68 -20.48
C ALA A 196 5.26 -0.15 -20.54
N LEU A 197 6.43 0.50 -20.48
CA LEU A 197 6.60 1.95 -20.60
C LEU A 197 6.21 2.48 -22.01
N GLY A 198 6.27 1.62 -23.03
CA GLY A 198 5.81 1.89 -24.40
C GLY A 198 4.31 1.66 -24.65
N GLY A 199 3.57 1.15 -23.66
CA GLY A 199 2.12 0.97 -23.73
C GLY A 199 1.63 -0.47 -23.81
N ALA A 200 2.51 -1.46 -23.64
CA ALA A 200 2.08 -2.84 -23.46
C ALA A 200 1.28 -2.96 -22.14
N VAL A 201 0.08 -3.56 -22.24
CA VAL A 201 -0.82 -3.77 -21.10
C VAL A 201 -0.89 -5.25 -20.78
N PHE A 202 -0.70 -5.59 -19.51
CA PHE A 202 -0.95 -6.95 -19.01
C PHE A 202 -2.38 -7.02 -18.44
N SER A 203 -3.34 -7.31 -19.32
CA SER A 203 -4.78 -7.16 -19.05
C SER A 203 -5.30 -7.99 -17.87
N GLN A 204 -4.71 -9.16 -17.62
CA GLN A 204 -5.13 -10.07 -16.54
C GLN A 204 -5.08 -9.41 -15.16
N VAL A 205 -4.09 -8.54 -14.92
CA VAL A 205 -3.90 -7.84 -13.64
C VAL A 205 -4.81 -6.62 -13.49
N GLY A 206 -5.43 -6.15 -14.58
CA GLY A 206 -6.34 -5.00 -14.57
C GLY A 206 -5.79 -3.82 -13.78
N TYR A 207 -6.50 -3.41 -12.72
CA TYR A 207 -6.16 -2.28 -11.86
C TYR A 207 -5.58 -2.69 -10.49
N ALA A 208 -4.94 -3.86 -10.40
CA ALA A 208 -4.27 -4.27 -9.16
C ALA A 208 -3.20 -3.24 -8.75
N THR A 209 -3.15 -2.96 -7.46
CA THR A 209 -2.13 -2.11 -6.82
C THR A 209 -1.34 -2.87 -5.76
N HIS A 210 -1.78 -4.07 -5.40
CA HIS A 210 -1.16 -4.91 -4.40
C HIS A 210 -1.06 -6.34 -4.93
N TYR A 211 -0.04 -7.04 -4.49
CA TYR A 211 0.09 -8.46 -4.70
C TYR A 211 0.90 -9.06 -3.57
N HIS A 212 0.79 -10.37 -3.40
CA HIS A 212 1.68 -11.15 -2.56
C HIS A 212 1.76 -12.57 -3.10
N THR A 213 2.76 -13.33 -2.68
CA THR A 213 2.86 -14.74 -3.03
C THR A 213 1.84 -15.56 -2.23
N ASP A 214 1.40 -16.69 -2.77
CA ASP A 214 0.36 -17.53 -2.16
C ASP A 214 0.82 -18.24 -0.87
N TRP A 215 2.10 -18.16 -0.52
CA TRP A 215 2.66 -18.67 0.74
C TRP A 215 2.85 -17.62 1.85
N VAL A 216 2.34 -16.39 1.67
CA VAL A 216 2.27 -15.39 2.75
C VAL A 216 0.85 -14.83 2.88
N VAL A 217 0.53 -14.29 4.06
CA VAL A 217 -0.79 -13.70 4.35
C VAL A 217 -0.59 -12.32 4.96
N PRO A 218 -0.58 -11.24 4.13
CA PRO A 218 -0.53 -9.88 4.64
C PRO A 218 -1.85 -9.50 5.31
N TYR A 219 -1.82 -8.72 6.39
CA TYR A 219 -3.05 -8.34 7.09
C TYR A 219 -4.00 -7.51 6.22
N TRP A 220 -3.47 -6.70 5.32
CA TRP A 220 -4.23 -5.82 4.43
C TRP A 220 -5.06 -6.60 3.41
N GLN A 221 -4.78 -7.88 3.15
CA GLN A 221 -5.45 -8.61 2.08
C GLN A 221 -6.97 -8.70 2.26
N SER A 222 -7.47 -8.67 3.50
CA SER A 222 -8.91 -8.70 3.80
C SER A 222 -9.65 -7.39 3.51
N SER A 223 -8.92 -6.28 3.37
CA SER A 223 -9.51 -4.99 3.03
C SER A 223 -9.58 -4.76 1.51
N LEU A 224 -9.03 -5.68 0.72
CA LEU A 224 -8.91 -5.59 -0.74
C LEU A 224 -9.65 -6.73 -1.45
N ASP A 225 -9.95 -6.52 -2.72
CA ASP A 225 -10.54 -7.53 -3.59
C ASP A 225 -9.42 -8.35 -4.25
N LYS A 226 -9.39 -9.66 -4.02
CA LYS A 226 -8.53 -10.61 -4.76
C LYS A 226 -9.07 -10.76 -6.18
N ILE A 227 -8.33 -10.34 -7.21
CA ILE A 227 -8.86 -10.24 -8.59
C ILE A 227 -8.29 -11.27 -9.57
N THR A 228 -7.04 -11.70 -9.42
CA THR A 228 -6.44 -12.70 -10.30
C THR A 228 -5.23 -13.35 -9.63
N ALA A 229 -4.75 -14.46 -10.21
CA ALA A 229 -3.50 -15.08 -9.86
C ALA A 229 -2.64 -15.25 -11.13
N VAL A 230 -1.36 -14.94 -11.03
CA VAL A 230 -0.36 -15.21 -12.06
C VAL A 230 0.71 -16.07 -11.41
N HIS A 231 0.75 -17.35 -11.79
CA HIS A 231 1.50 -18.38 -11.07
C HIS A 231 1.23 -18.30 -9.56
N THR A 232 2.24 -18.00 -8.76
CA THR A 232 2.17 -17.96 -7.30
C THR A 232 1.78 -16.58 -6.76
N HIS A 233 1.70 -15.55 -7.62
CA HIS A 233 1.34 -14.21 -7.21
C HIS A 233 -0.17 -14.02 -7.24
N LEU A 234 -0.73 -13.62 -6.10
CA LEU A 234 -2.14 -13.24 -5.95
C LEU A 234 -2.24 -11.72 -6.01
N PHE A 235 -3.08 -11.21 -6.92
CA PHE A 235 -3.23 -9.78 -7.18
C PHE A 235 -4.51 -9.24 -6.59
N PHE A 236 -4.41 -8.05 -6.01
CA PHE A 236 -5.48 -7.38 -5.30
C PHE A 236 -5.65 -5.95 -5.76
N ARG A 237 -6.90 -5.48 -5.76
CA ARG A 237 -7.25 -4.08 -5.96
C ARG A 237 -7.98 -3.53 -4.75
N TRP A 238 -7.99 -2.22 -4.62
CA TRP A 238 -8.83 -1.52 -3.66
C TRP A 238 -10.30 -1.89 -3.80
N SER A 239 -10.96 -2.06 -2.68
CA SER A 239 -12.41 -2.28 -2.63
C SER A 239 -13.17 -0.99 -2.94
N GLY A 240 -14.29 -1.10 -3.66
CA GLY A 240 -15.13 0.06 -4.00
C GLY A 240 -14.49 1.02 -5.01
N TRP A 241 -14.75 2.34 -4.86
CA TRP A 241 -14.39 3.34 -5.89
C TRP A 241 -12.89 3.39 -6.21
N TRP A 242 -12.03 3.24 -5.20
CA TRP A 242 -10.57 3.30 -5.33
C TRP A 242 -9.99 2.17 -6.20
N GLY A 243 -10.74 1.09 -6.43
CA GLY A 243 -10.33 0.00 -7.34
C GLY A 243 -10.84 0.13 -8.77
N THR A 244 -11.63 1.18 -9.05
CA THR A 244 -12.24 1.39 -10.36
C THR A 244 -11.33 2.22 -11.27
N PRO A 245 -11.46 2.12 -12.60
CA PRO A 245 -10.67 2.92 -13.55
C PRO A 245 -10.66 4.43 -13.28
N ALA A 246 -11.72 4.97 -12.69
CA ALA A 246 -11.87 6.39 -12.40
C ALA A 246 -10.90 6.91 -11.31
N ALA A 247 -10.37 6.02 -10.45
CA ALA A 247 -9.40 6.39 -9.41
C ALA A 247 -7.98 6.58 -9.95
N PHE A 248 -7.68 6.09 -11.16
CA PHE A 248 -6.34 6.04 -11.77
C PHE A 248 -6.12 7.18 -12.77
N GLY A 249 -6.60 8.37 -12.42
CA GLY A 249 -6.58 9.56 -13.29
C GLY A 249 -5.44 10.54 -13.02
N ARG A 250 -4.52 10.25 -12.09
CA ARG A 250 -3.42 11.17 -11.79
C ARG A 250 -2.33 11.08 -12.85
N HIS A 251 -1.76 12.22 -13.20
CA HIS A 251 -0.68 12.34 -14.16
C HIS A 251 0.64 11.93 -13.51
N PRO A 252 1.36 10.95 -14.08
CA PRO A 252 2.72 10.66 -13.69
C PRO A 252 3.63 11.86 -13.95
N GLU A 253 4.64 12.02 -13.11
CA GLU A 253 5.76 12.92 -13.33
C GLU A 253 6.68 12.32 -14.40
N THR A 254 7.35 13.19 -15.15
CA THR A 254 8.22 12.79 -16.26
C THR A 254 9.70 12.83 -15.92
N VAL A 255 10.05 13.37 -14.75
CA VAL A 255 11.42 13.49 -14.25
C VAL A 255 11.66 12.37 -13.27
N GLU A 256 12.59 11.47 -13.58
CA GLU A 256 12.90 10.32 -12.74
C GLU A 256 14.13 10.62 -11.86
N PRO A 257 14.07 10.31 -10.55
CA PRO A 257 15.20 10.50 -9.66
C PRO A 257 16.36 9.55 -9.96
N VAL A 258 17.56 9.94 -9.54
CA VAL A 258 18.73 9.07 -9.52
C VAL A 258 18.65 8.13 -8.32
N ILE A 259 18.74 6.82 -8.56
CA ILE A 259 18.77 5.79 -7.52
C ILE A 259 20.19 5.25 -7.41
N THR A 260 20.93 5.72 -6.40
CA THR A 260 22.33 5.34 -6.16
C THR A 260 22.52 3.83 -5.99
N GLN A 261 21.53 3.14 -5.41
CA GLN A 261 21.51 1.68 -5.23
C GLN A 261 21.58 0.92 -6.56
N LEU A 262 21.18 1.53 -7.68
CA LEU A 262 21.23 0.93 -9.02
C LEU A 262 22.49 1.28 -9.81
N ALA A 263 23.40 2.10 -9.30
CA ALA A 263 24.57 2.55 -10.05
C ALA A 263 25.51 1.41 -10.52
N SER A 264 25.47 0.24 -9.87
CA SER A 264 26.22 -0.94 -10.29
C SER A 264 25.58 -1.73 -11.43
N LEU A 265 24.27 -1.56 -11.65
CA LEU A 265 23.47 -2.29 -12.65
C LEU A 265 23.05 -1.39 -13.82
N SER A 266 23.09 -0.07 -13.65
CA SER A 266 22.58 0.91 -14.60
C SER A 266 23.55 2.08 -14.78
N ASP A 267 24.02 2.26 -16.01
CA ASP A 267 24.79 3.43 -16.39
C ASP A 267 23.98 4.73 -16.24
N ALA A 268 22.66 4.71 -16.49
CA ALA A 268 21.80 5.88 -16.35
C ALA A 268 21.73 6.40 -14.90
N HIS A 269 21.82 5.50 -13.92
CA HIS A 269 21.89 5.86 -12.50
C HIS A 269 23.33 6.15 -12.04
N LYS A 270 24.34 5.57 -12.68
CA LYS A 270 25.75 5.87 -12.43
C LYS A 270 26.15 7.27 -12.93
N THR A 271 25.78 7.61 -14.16
CA THR A 271 26.07 8.94 -14.74
C THR A 271 25.27 10.01 -14.02
N GLY A 272 24.00 9.77 -13.72
CA GLY A 272 23.18 10.68 -12.91
C GLY A 272 23.84 11.00 -11.56
N ALA A 273 24.31 9.98 -10.85
CA ALA A 273 25.01 10.18 -9.57
C ALA A 273 26.30 10.99 -9.75
N ALA A 274 27.10 10.70 -10.79
CA ALA A 274 28.32 11.46 -11.09
C ALA A 274 28.02 12.92 -11.48
N PHE A 275 26.91 13.17 -12.20
CA PHE A 275 26.47 14.52 -12.53
C PHE A 275 25.99 15.28 -11.29
N ASP A 276 25.22 14.64 -10.40
CA ASP A 276 24.77 15.23 -9.14
C ASP A 276 25.97 15.56 -8.23
N GLU A 277 26.95 14.66 -8.14
CA GLU A 277 28.21 14.89 -7.43
C GLU A 277 29.01 16.04 -8.05
N ALA A 278 29.11 16.10 -9.39
CA ALA A 278 29.78 17.20 -10.08
C ALA A 278 29.05 18.53 -9.88
N GLN A 279 27.71 18.54 -9.84
CA GLN A 279 26.93 19.74 -9.54
C GLN A 279 27.07 20.17 -8.09
N ALA A 280 27.09 19.23 -7.14
CA ALA A 280 27.36 19.51 -5.74
C ALA A 280 28.78 20.07 -5.54
N ALA A 281 29.78 19.47 -6.17
CA ALA A 281 31.16 19.95 -6.15
C ALA A 281 31.30 21.32 -6.83
N LEU A 282 30.57 21.56 -7.92
CA LEU A 282 30.54 22.87 -8.58
C LEU A 282 29.83 23.91 -7.70
N ALA A 283 28.76 23.55 -7.01
CA ALA A 283 28.07 24.42 -6.06
C ALA A 283 28.97 24.74 -4.85
N GLU A 284 29.69 23.75 -4.33
CA GLU A 284 30.67 23.91 -3.26
C GLU A 284 31.86 24.76 -3.71
N ALA A 285 32.41 24.51 -4.90
CA ALA A 285 33.47 25.32 -5.48
C ALA A 285 33.00 26.75 -5.77
N SER A 286 31.78 26.93 -6.25
CA SER A 286 31.14 28.23 -6.43
C SER A 286 30.99 28.94 -5.08
N ALA A 287 30.64 28.22 -4.01
CA ALA A 287 30.52 28.78 -2.67
C ALA A 287 31.91 29.16 -2.10
N ALA A 288 32.91 28.29 -2.27
CA ALA A 288 34.29 28.52 -1.83
C ALA A 288 34.97 29.67 -2.59
N MET A 289 34.64 29.86 -3.86
CA MET A 289 35.10 30.97 -4.69
C MET A 289 34.27 32.25 -4.52
N GLY A 290 33.26 32.24 -3.64
CA GLY A 290 32.41 33.41 -3.37
C GLY A 290 31.44 33.79 -4.51
N PHE A 291 31.23 32.89 -5.47
CA PHE A 291 30.21 33.05 -6.53
C PHE A 291 28.80 32.66 -6.06
N VAL A 292 28.68 31.92 -4.95
CA VAL A 292 27.43 31.82 -4.18
C VAL A 292 27.65 32.57 -2.89
N THR A 293 26.87 33.62 -2.64
CA THR A 293 26.77 34.19 -1.29
C THR A 293 26.23 33.08 -0.39
N ALA A 294 27.10 32.56 0.47
CA ALA A 294 26.76 31.60 1.50
C ALA A 294 25.58 32.16 2.30
N ALA A 295 24.41 31.56 2.10
CA ALA A 295 23.32 31.73 3.05
C ALA A 295 23.70 30.96 4.32
N ASP A 296 23.71 31.72 5.40
CA ASP A 296 24.00 31.36 6.80
C ASP A 296 25.49 31.32 7.19
N SER A 297 25.99 32.48 7.63
CA SER A 297 26.68 32.56 8.92
C SER A 297 26.33 33.90 9.57
N ASP A 298 25.85 33.80 10.80
CA ASP A 298 25.55 34.84 11.79
C ASP A 298 26.12 36.25 11.55
N ASP A 299 25.21 37.23 11.61
CA ASP A 299 25.45 38.67 11.78
C ASP A 299 25.98 39.46 10.57
N ALA A 300 25.06 39.97 9.74
CA ALA A 300 25.03 41.36 9.23
C ALA A 300 23.91 41.50 8.18
N GLY A 301 23.13 42.57 8.29
CA GLY A 301 22.04 42.88 7.37
C GLY A 301 22.50 43.34 5.99
N ALA A 302 21.56 43.26 5.03
CA ALA A 302 21.56 43.87 3.69
C ALA A 302 22.64 43.28 2.74
N ASP A 303 22.37 42.66 1.58
CA ASP A 303 21.38 42.94 0.54
C ASP A 303 21.16 41.69 -0.35
N ASP A 304 20.11 40.91 -0.09
CA ASP A 304 19.38 40.22 -1.16
C ASP A 304 17.93 40.69 -1.03
N ALA A 305 17.53 41.62 -1.88
CA ALA A 305 16.26 42.35 -1.78
C ALA A 305 15.01 41.46 -1.92
N SER A 306 15.19 40.16 -2.15
CA SER A 306 14.10 39.24 -2.43
C SER A 306 13.64 38.42 -1.23
N ALA A 307 14.46 38.13 -0.20
CA ALA A 307 14.04 37.32 0.95
C ALA A 307 14.53 37.86 2.31
N ARG A 308 13.60 38.06 3.26
CA ARG A 308 13.85 38.61 4.60
C ARG A 308 13.22 37.74 5.68
N ARG A 309 13.93 37.50 6.79
CA ARG A 309 13.33 36.91 8.01
C ARG A 309 12.73 38.03 8.88
N ILE A 310 11.50 37.86 9.34
CA ILE A 310 10.86 38.77 10.31
C ILE A 310 11.16 38.31 11.73
N ASP A 311 11.19 36.99 11.95
CA ASP A 311 11.56 36.33 13.20
C ASP A 311 12.22 34.97 12.87
N ALA A 312 12.51 34.16 13.89
CA ALA A 312 13.17 32.86 13.73
C ALA A 312 12.38 31.88 12.85
N ASP A 313 11.06 32.02 12.82
CA ASP A 313 10.15 31.07 12.18
C ASP A 313 9.50 31.64 10.92
N THR A 314 9.55 32.96 10.70
CA THR A 314 8.84 33.64 9.63
C THR A 314 9.79 34.25 8.60
N VAL A 315 9.69 33.75 7.37
CA VAL A 315 10.39 34.26 6.19
C VAL A 315 9.39 34.93 5.25
N VAL A 316 9.74 36.11 4.75
CA VAL A 316 8.93 36.86 3.79
C VAL A 316 9.74 37.23 2.57
N VAL A 317 9.13 37.15 1.38
CA VAL A 317 9.85 37.36 0.13
C VAL A 317 9.09 38.25 -0.86
N VAL A 318 9.85 38.97 -1.68
CA VAL A 318 9.37 39.59 -2.92
C VAL A 318 9.53 38.55 -4.03
N PHE A 319 8.43 38.12 -4.64
CA PHE A 319 8.46 37.16 -5.74
C PHE A 319 8.42 37.89 -7.10
N PRO A 320 9.45 37.75 -7.95
CA PRO A 320 9.46 38.40 -9.25
C PRO A 320 8.33 37.91 -10.17
N ARG A 321 7.66 38.83 -10.86
CA ARG A 321 6.64 38.50 -11.86
C ARG A 321 7.27 37.71 -13.01
N GLY A 322 6.56 36.68 -13.49
CA GLY A 322 6.98 35.85 -14.62
C GLY A 322 7.71 34.55 -14.22
N GLN A 323 8.03 34.36 -12.94
CA GLN A 323 8.51 33.06 -12.45
C GLN A 323 7.35 32.07 -12.25
N SER A 324 7.64 30.77 -12.39
CA SER A 324 6.64 29.72 -12.19
C SER A 324 6.22 29.64 -10.72
N PRO A 325 4.91 29.57 -10.39
CA PRO A 325 4.45 29.47 -9.01
C PRO A 325 4.92 28.22 -8.25
N ASP A 326 5.40 27.20 -8.96
CA ASP A 326 5.90 25.97 -8.35
C ASP A 326 7.32 26.15 -7.76
N THR A 327 8.09 27.15 -8.22
CA THR A 327 9.41 27.47 -7.62
C THR A 327 9.29 27.99 -6.19
N LEU A 328 8.13 28.57 -5.83
CA LEU A 328 7.85 29.05 -4.48
C LEU A 328 7.80 27.92 -3.44
N VAL A 329 7.39 26.71 -3.82
CA VAL A 329 7.36 25.56 -2.90
C VAL A 329 8.78 25.10 -2.61
N THR A 330 9.62 25.00 -3.63
CA THR A 330 11.04 24.68 -3.48
C THR A 330 11.74 25.73 -2.62
N ALA A 331 11.53 27.01 -2.91
CA ALA A 331 12.11 28.12 -2.16
C ALA A 331 11.66 28.14 -0.69
N ALA A 332 10.38 27.87 -0.42
CA ALA A 332 9.86 27.77 0.94
C ALA A 332 10.44 26.57 1.70
N THR A 333 10.51 25.41 1.06
CA THR A 333 11.07 24.18 1.66
C THR A 333 12.54 24.37 2.01
N GLN A 334 13.31 24.97 1.11
CA GLN A 334 14.72 25.29 1.32
C GLN A 334 14.91 26.32 2.44
N SER A 335 14.12 27.40 2.44
CA SER A 335 14.20 28.47 3.45
C SER A 335 13.81 28.00 4.85
N CYS A 336 12.90 27.03 4.94
CA CYS A 336 12.46 26.44 6.19
C CYS A 336 13.42 25.36 6.72
N GLY A 337 14.27 24.78 5.86
CA GLY A 337 15.24 23.75 6.23
C GLY A 337 14.61 22.62 7.05
N ASN A 338 15.20 22.32 8.21
CA ASN A 338 14.74 21.26 9.11
C ASN A 338 13.83 21.73 10.27
N ARG A 339 13.39 23.00 10.28
CA ARG A 339 12.58 23.54 11.38
C ARG A 339 11.24 22.80 11.47
N SER A 340 10.83 22.48 12.70
CA SER A 340 9.55 21.83 12.98
C SER A 340 8.37 22.77 12.76
N PHE A 341 8.57 24.06 13.00
CA PHE A 341 7.64 25.14 12.68
C PHE A 341 8.32 26.14 11.73
N CYS A 342 7.65 26.53 10.64
CA CYS A 342 8.15 27.56 9.73
C CYS A 342 7.01 28.15 8.90
N ARG A 343 6.99 29.47 8.79
CA ARG A 343 6.08 30.23 7.95
C ARG A 343 6.87 30.94 6.86
N TYR A 344 6.50 30.70 5.61
CA TYR A 344 7.09 31.36 4.45
C TYR A 344 5.99 32.05 3.64
N MET A 345 6.13 33.34 3.37
CA MET A 345 5.10 34.14 2.70
C MET A 345 5.69 34.98 1.57
N ALA A 346 4.99 35.10 0.45
CA ALA A 346 5.48 35.85 -0.71
C ALA A 346 4.47 36.89 -1.20
N TRP A 347 4.99 38.02 -1.71
CA TRP A 347 4.24 39.08 -2.38
C TRP A 347 4.84 39.39 -3.74
N LEU A 348 4.01 39.70 -4.73
CA LEU A 348 4.48 40.24 -6.02
C LEU A 348 4.89 41.72 -5.92
N ASP A 349 4.25 42.47 -5.02
CA ASP A 349 4.53 43.89 -4.79
C ASP A 349 5.45 44.02 -3.57
N GLY A 350 6.70 44.42 -3.80
CA GLY A 350 7.68 44.59 -2.73
C GLY A 350 7.28 45.64 -1.70
N THR A 351 6.42 46.60 -2.05
CA THR A 351 5.90 47.61 -1.10
C THR A 351 4.89 47.02 -0.11
N LYS A 352 4.41 45.79 -0.36
CA LYS A 352 3.49 45.04 0.50
C LYS A 352 4.17 43.96 1.33
N VAL A 353 5.50 43.82 1.23
CA VAL A 353 6.23 42.86 2.06
C VAL A 353 6.33 43.40 3.51
N PRO A 354 5.77 42.69 4.50
CA PRO A 354 5.73 43.14 5.89
C PRO A 354 7.12 43.15 6.53
N THR A 355 7.41 44.18 7.33
CA THR A 355 8.64 44.30 8.13
C THR A 355 8.52 43.69 9.52
N SER A 356 7.29 43.45 9.98
CA SER A 356 6.95 42.93 11.30
C SER A 356 5.61 42.19 11.24
N LEU A 357 5.34 41.35 12.25
CA LEU A 357 4.03 40.73 12.47
C LEU A 357 3.27 41.47 13.58
N PRO A 358 1.91 41.42 13.60
CA PRO A 358 1.01 40.77 12.64
C PRO A 358 0.87 41.56 11.32
N LEU A 359 0.36 40.89 10.28
CA LEU A 359 0.11 41.51 8.97
C LEU A 359 -1.07 42.48 9.01
N ASP A 360 -0.96 43.60 8.31
CA ASP A 360 -2.10 44.49 8.07
C ASP A 360 -3.03 43.95 6.95
N THR A 361 -4.21 44.56 6.81
CA THR A 361 -5.21 44.14 5.82
C THR A 361 -4.70 44.23 4.37
N ALA A 362 -3.90 45.26 4.05
CA ALA A 362 -3.36 45.42 2.70
C ALA A 362 -2.29 44.34 2.40
N GLN A 363 -1.47 43.99 3.39
CA GLN A 363 -0.48 42.91 3.29
C GLN A 363 -1.18 41.55 3.17
N MET A 364 -2.19 41.27 3.99
CA MET A 364 -2.95 40.00 3.90
C MET A 364 -3.67 39.83 2.56
N THR A 365 -4.25 40.89 2.01
CA THR A 365 -5.02 40.83 0.76
C THR A 365 -4.16 40.75 -0.50
N SER A 366 -2.91 41.21 -0.41
CA SER A 366 -1.92 41.14 -1.50
C SER A 366 -0.98 39.95 -1.38
N LEU A 367 -1.19 39.06 -0.40
CA LEU A 367 -0.40 37.85 -0.22
C LEU A 367 -0.57 36.94 -1.43
N THR A 368 0.53 36.66 -2.12
CA THR A 368 0.55 35.84 -3.33
C THR A 368 0.70 34.36 -2.99
N PHE A 369 1.48 34.03 -1.97
CA PHE A 369 1.77 32.66 -1.58
C PHE A 369 2.00 32.55 -0.08
N SER A 370 1.54 31.46 0.53
CA SER A 370 1.78 31.11 1.93
C SER A 370 2.14 29.66 2.05
N TYR A 371 3.20 29.37 2.78
CA TYR A 371 3.61 28.04 3.17
C TYR A 371 3.74 28.00 4.69
N LEU A 372 3.15 26.97 5.30
CA LEU A 372 3.22 26.74 6.73
C LEU A 372 3.58 25.27 6.97
N ARG A 373 4.69 25.07 7.69
CA ARG A 373 5.06 23.79 8.29
C ARG A 373 4.87 23.89 9.80
N ASP A 374 4.19 22.90 10.34
CA ASP A 374 4.03 22.63 11.76
C ASP A 374 3.96 21.11 11.93
N ARG A 375 5.15 20.50 12.09
CA ARG A 375 5.29 19.05 12.25
C ARG A 375 4.67 18.55 13.56
N SER A 376 4.55 19.39 14.57
CA SER A 376 3.95 19.01 15.85
C SER A 376 2.46 18.72 15.72
N ASN A 377 1.79 19.41 14.79
CA ASN A 377 0.37 19.23 14.47
C ASN A 377 0.13 18.48 13.15
N GLY A 378 1.17 17.88 12.56
CA GLY A 378 1.07 17.15 11.29
C GLY A 378 0.61 18.03 10.12
N TYR A 379 0.90 19.33 10.16
CA TYR A 379 0.44 20.31 9.19
C TYR A 379 1.58 20.80 8.31
N GLU A 380 1.50 20.60 7.00
CA GLU A 380 2.47 21.15 6.05
C GLU A 380 1.74 21.46 4.74
N ARG A 381 1.54 22.74 4.42
CA ARG A 381 0.73 23.15 3.27
C ARG A 381 1.28 24.39 2.59
N ALA A 382 1.20 24.38 1.26
CA ALA A 382 1.41 25.52 0.37
C ALA A 382 0.06 26.00 -0.19
N LEU A 383 -0.17 27.31 -0.16
CA LEU A 383 -1.39 27.96 -0.64
C LEU A 383 -1.02 29.15 -1.54
N TRP A 384 -1.77 29.34 -2.61
CA TRP A 384 -1.56 30.39 -3.61
C TRP A 384 -2.76 31.34 -3.68
N ASN A 385 -2.50 32.58 -4.06
CA ASN A 385 -3.56 33.47 -4.48
C ASN A 385 -4.10 33.02 -5.84
N CYS A 386 -5.21 32.27 -5.84
CA CYS A 386 -5.78 31.72 -7.06
C CYS A 386 -6.36 32.76 -8.04
N ARG A 387 -6.45 34.03 -7.64
CA ARG A 387 -6.76 35.14 -8.56
C ARG A 387 -5.55 35.51 -9.42
N GLU A 388 -4.33 35.29 -8.91
CA GLU A 388 -3.07 35.53 -9.61
C GLU A 388 -2.61 34.26 -10.34
N TYR A 389 -2.68 33.11 -9.68
CA TYR A 389 -2.24 31.81 -10.23
C TYR A 389 -3.36 30.78 -10.17
N LYS A 390 -4.00 30.50 -11.32
CA LYS A 390 -5.06 29.48 -11.38
C LYS A 390 -4.52 28.11 -10.96
N ARG A 391 -5.13 27.51 -9.93
CA ARG A 391 -4.82 26.15 -9.47
C ARG A 391 -5.97 25.20 -9.84
N PRO A 392 -5.67 23.94 -10.22
CA PRO A 392 -6.70 22.95 -10.53
C PRO A 392 -7.45 22.46 -9.29
N ASP A 393 -6.86 22.61 -8.09
CA ASP A 393 -7.45 22.22 -6.81
C ASP A 393 -7.78 23.47 -5.97
N PRO A 394 -9.08 23.74 -5.67
CA PRO A 394 -9.49 24.88 -4.84
C PRO A 394 -8.92 24.86 -3.41
N SER A 395 -8.54 23.69 -2.90
CA SER A 395 -7.92 23.56 -1.58
C SER A 395 -6.51 24.14 -1.50
N GLN A 396 -5.90 24.42 -2.66
CA GLN A 396 -4.60 25.11 -2.79
C GLN A 396 -4.76 26.63 -2.82
N CYS A 397 -5.98 27.16 -2.73
CA CYS A 397 -6.23 28.59 -2.78
C CYS A 397 -6.19 29.21 -1.38
N LEU A 398 -5.50 30.34 -1.25
CA LEU A 398 -5.59 31.22 -0.09
C LEU A 398 -7.05 31.63 0.11
N GLN A 399 -7.53 31.50 1.34
CA GLN A 399 -8.85 31.96 1.72
C GLN A 399 -8.85 33.48 1.91
N PRO A 400 -9.92 34.20 1.50
CA PRO A 400 -10.02 35.62 1.77
C PRO A 400 -9.95 35.91 3.28
N PRO A 401 -9.26 36.99 3.70
CA PRO A 401 -9.27 37.39 5.10
C PRO A 401 -10.72 37.64 5.55
N GLY A 402 -11.21 36.86 6.51
CA GLY A 402 -12.57 36.97 7.07
C GLY A 402 -13.37 35.67 7.13
N THR A 403 -12.94 34.58 6.49
CA THR A 403 -13.55 33.26 6.70
C THR A 403 -12.88 32.58 7.88
N LYS A 404 -13.46 32.75 9.08
CA LYS A 404 -13.03 31.97 10.26
C LYS A 404 -13.31 30.50 9.99
N ILE A 405 -12.27 29.67 9.93
CA ILE A 405 -12.42 28.25 10.24
C ILE A 405 -12.69 28.21 11.74
N ALA A 406 -13.86 27.71 12.15
CA ALA A 406 -14.10 27.40 13.54
C ALA A 406 -13.00 26.42 13.99
N ALA A 407 -12.19 26.82 14.97
CA ALA A 407 -11.30 25.89 15.63
C ALA A 407 -12.14 24.70 16.12
N PRO A 408 -11.71 23.44 15.91
CA PRO A 408 -12.39 22.32 16.53
C PRO A 408 -12.39 22.58 18.05
N PRO A 409 -13.55 22.53 18.72
CA PRO A 409 -13.59 22.75 20.15
C PRO A 409 -12.69 21.71 20.85
N PRO A 410 -11.96 22.08 21.91
CA PRO A 410 -11.21 21.11 22.69
C PRO A 410 -12.17 20.02 23.16
N ALA A 411 -11.74 18.76 23.03
CA ALA A 411 -12.53 17.60 23.39
C ALA A 411 -12.96 17.71 24.87
N THR A 412 -14.21 18.08 25.10
CA THR A 412 -14.86 17.87 26.40
C THR A 412 -15.11 16.38 26.59
N PRO A 413 -14.85 15.82 27.78
CA PRO A 413 -15.24 14.45 28.09
C PRO A 413 -16.77 14.42 28.12
N ASP A 414 -17.39 13.71 27.17
CA ASP A 414 -18.83 13.67 27.08
C ASP A 414 -19.41 12.90 28.28
N ALA A 415 -20.04 13.67 29.16
CA ALA A 415 -20.93 13.18 30.20
C ALA A 415 -22.28 12.81 29.56
N ALA A 416 -22.63 11.54 29.70
CA ALA A 416 -23.98 10.96 29.73
C ALA A 416 -25.13 11.80 29.15
N ALA A 417 -25.63 11.41 27.96
CA ALA A 417 -26.97 11.74 27.52
C ALA A 417 -27.85 10.47 27.46
N LYS A 418 -28.99 10.55 28.17
CA LYS A 418 -30.05 9.53 28.29
C LYS A 418 -30.77 9.26 26.95
N PRO A 419 -31.44 8.10 26.80
CA PRO A 419 -32.03 7.67 25.53
C PRO A 419 -33.32 8.43 25.21
N ALA A 420 -33.46 8.78 23.93
CA ALA A 420 -34.68 9.33 23.36
C ALA A 420 -35.77 8.26 23.15
N VAL A 421 -37.00 8.70 23.35
CA VAL A 421 -38.27 7.97 23.36
C VAL A 421 -38.56 7.29 22.02
N ALA A 422 -38.93 6.01 22.10
CA ALA A 422 -39.42 5.21 20.99
C ALA A 422 -40.86 5.61 20.62
N THR A 423 -41.10 5.90 19.35
CA THR A 423 -42.44 5.83 18.75
C THR A 423 -42.54 4.49 18.02
N ASP A 424 -43.45 3.67 18.51
CA ASP A 424 -43.80 2.34 18.01
C ASP A 424 -44.56 2.45 16.69
N LEU A 425 -44.51 1.40 15.86
CA LEU A 425 -45.63 0.83 15.09
C LEU A 425 -45.14 -0.32 14.18
N ASN A 426 -45.19 -1.52 14.77
CA ASN A 426 -45.87 -2.73 14.28
C ASN A 426 -45.54 -3.36 12.91
N GLY A 427 -44.99 -4.59 13.00
CA GLY A 427 -44.93 -5.57 11.91
C GLY A 427 -44.41 -6.95 12.32
N VAL A 428 -45.02 -7.57 13.36
CA VAL A 428 -45.25 -9.03 13.62
C VAL A 428 -44.20 -10.03 13.06
N ARG A 429 -43.52 -10.92 13.82
CA ARG A 429 -44.00 -11.91 14.81
C ARG A 429 -42.79 -12.51 15.57
N ARG A 430 -42.79 -12.55 16.91
CA ARG A 430 -42.02 -13.54 17.68
C ARG A 430 -42.85 -14.10 18.84
N LYS A 431 -42.72 -15.41 19.02
CA LYS A 431 -43.40 -16.34 19.94
C LYS A 431 -43.17 -15.96 21.42
N PRO A 432 -44.18 -16.02 22.32
CA PRO A 432 -43.98 -15.66 23.72
C PRO A 432 -43.21 -16.74 24.50
N ALA A 433 -42.32 -16.28 25.39
CA ALA A 433 -41.67 -17.08 26.42
C ALA A 433 -42.52 -17.08 27.72
N ALA A 434 -42.41 -18.15 28.50
CA ALA A 434 -43.18 -18.41 29.72
C ALA A 434 -42.79 -17.48 30.90
N PRO A 435 -43.68 -17.27 31.90
CA PRO A 435 -43.40 -16.41 33.04
C PRO A 435 -42.53 -17.09 34.11
N SER A 436 -41.70 -16.28 34.77
CA SER A 436 -40.87 -16.60 35.94
C SER A 436 -41.68 -16.56 37.24
N ASP A 437 -41.42 -17.51 38.14
CA ASP A 437 -41.96 -17.57 39.51
C ASP A 437 -41.35 -16.49 40.44
N PRO A 438 -42.09 -16.03 41.47
CA PRO A 438 -41.66 -14.97 42.36
C PRO A 438 -40.78 -15.46 43.53
N VAL A 439 -39.84 -14.59 43.89
CA VAL A 439 -38.91 -14.67 45.02
C VAL A 439 -39.66 -14.64 46.36
N ALA A 440 -39.30 -15.56 47.28
CA ALA A 440 -39.70 -15.53 48.69
C ALA A 440 -38.53 -15.03 49.58
N PRO A 441 -38.81 -14.29 50.68
CA PRO A 441 -37.80 -13.57 51.44
C PRO A 441 -37.16 -14.40 52.58
N ALA A 442 -35.98 -13.94 52.99
CA ALA A 442 -35.09 -14.52 53.98
C ALA A 442 -35.64 -14.62 55.42
N PRO A 443 -35.10 -15.51 56.25
CA PRO A 443 -35.09 -15.34 57.69
C PRO A 443 -33.72 -14.89 58.20
N ASN A 444 -33.79 -14.26 59.37
CA ASN A 444 -32.82 -13.36 59.95
C ASN A 444 -32.05 -14.02 61.11
N LYS A 445 -30.86 -13.45 61.39
CA LYS A 445 -30.16 -13.33 62.68
C LYS A 445 -29.37 -14.50 63.29
N ALA A 446 -28.11 -14.14 63.56
CA ALA A 446 -27.42 -14.09 64.86
C ALA A 446 -26.30 -15.10 65.11
N GLY A 447 -25.19 -14.58 65.66
CA GLY A 447 -24.42 -15.27 66.69
C GLY A 447 -22.91 -15.40 66.48
N ALA A 448 -22.19 -14.39 66.96
CA ALA A 448 -20.91 -14.43 67.69
C ALA A 448 -19.99 -15.68 67.70
N GLY A 449 -18.69 -15.44 67.50
CA GLY A 449 -17.66 -15.82 68.47
C GLY A 449 -16.75 -17.01 68.14
N GLN A 450 -15.57 -16.73 67.58
CA GLN A 450 -14.25 -16.88 68.23
C GLN A 450 -13.13 -16.46 67.26
#